data_AF-A0A8E0ICR1-F1
#
_entry.id   AF-A0A8E0ICR1-F1
#
_cell.length_a   1.000
_cell.length_b   1.000
_cell.length_c   1.000
_cell.angle_alpha   90.00
_cell.angle_beta   90.00
_cell.angle_gamma   90.00
#
_symmetry.space_group_name_H-M   'P 1'
#
loop_
_entity.id
_entity.type
_entity.pdbx_description
1 polymer ?
#
loop_
_entity_poly.entity_id
_entity_poly.type
_entity_poly.pdbx_seq_one_letter_code
_entity_poly.pdbx_strand_id
1 'polypeptide(L)' 'EHDLKELSALTLNQSYQGLQQQIHQATSPQQKPQFKNQLNDVHQEISDRTQKQLKAFAKQNPEIKQLYSEPDQSLKR' A
#
# COMPACT_ATOMS: atom_id res chain seq x y z
N GLU A 1 -8.51 5.48 -20.57
CA GLU A 1 -7.84 5.51 -19.25
C GLU A 1 -7.27 4.13 -18.97
N HIS A 2 -6.06 4.04 -18.43
CA HIS A 2 -5.55 2.76 -17.94
C HIS A 2 -6.04 2.61 -16.50
N ASP A 3 -6.98 1.70 -16.28
CA ASP A 3 -7.49 1.40 -14.94
C ASP A 3 -6.34 0.84 -14.09
N LEU A 4 -5.95 1.56 -13.03
CA LEU A 4 -4.92 1.12 -12.07
C LEU A 4 -5.21 -0.31 -11.54
N LYS A 5 -6.49 -0.68 -11.52
CA LYS A 5 -7.00 -2.00 -11.14
C LYS A 5 -6.53 -3.15 -12.02
N GLU A 6 -6.21 -2.89 -13.29
CA GLU A 6 -5.73 -3.90 -14.24
C GLU A 6 -4.21 -4.09 -14.19
N LEU A 7 -3.48 -3.13 -13.59
CA LEU A 7 -2.03 -3.20 -13.50
C LEU A 7 -1.58 -4.29 -12.52
N SER A 8 -0.49 -4.97 -12.87
CA SER A 8 0.17 -5.91 -11.94
C SER A 8 0.77 -5.16 -10.74
N ALA A 9 1.00 -5.88 -9.63
CA ALA A 9 1.66 -5.31 -8.45
C ALA A 9 3.07 -4.76 -8.78
N LEU A 10 3.81 -5.46 -9.66
CA LEU A 10 5.11 -5.01 -10.14
C LEU A 10 5.00 -3.66 -10.87
N THR A 11 4.04 -3.56 -11.77
CA THR A 11 3.80 -2.34 -12.55
C THR A 11 3.36 -1.17 -11.67
N LEU A 12 2.49 -1.41 -10.67
CA LEU A 12 2.10 -0.39 -9.70
C LEU A 12 3.29 0.12 -8.89
N ASN A 13 4.15 -0.78 -8.40
CA ASN A 13 5.35 -0.40 -7.64
C ASN A 13 6.34 0.40 -8.51
N GLN A 14 6.54 0.00 -9.76
CA GLN A 14 7.37 0.73 -10.71
C GLN A 14 6.79 2.12 -11.01
N SER A 15 5.47 2.21 -11.19
CA SER A 15 4.77 3.49 -11.39
C SER A 15 4.94 4.40 -10.17
N TYR A 16 4.77 3.88 -8.95
CA TYR A 16 4.98 4.62 -7.71
C TYR A 16 6.39 5.20 -7.61
N GLN A 17 7.42 4.37 -7.83
CA GLN A 17 8.82 4.81 -7.80
C GLN A 17 9.10 5.87 -8.88
N GLY A 18 8.60 5.67 -10.09
CA GLY A 18 8.74 6.63 -11.18
C GLY A 18 8.11 7.98 -10.85
N LEU A 19 6.89 7.98 -10.28
CA LEU A 19 6.19 9.20 -9.88
C LEU A 19 6.91 9.93 -8.75
N GLN A 20 7.51 9.23 -7.78
CA GLN A 20 8.35 9.87 -6.76
C GLN A 20 9.51 10.65 -7.41
N GLN A 21 10.18 10.05 -8.40
CA GLN A 21 11.27 10.71 -9.11
C GLN A 21 10.80 11.89 -9.95
N GLN A 22 9.62 11.79 -10.59
CA GLN A 22 9.04 12.89 -11.35
C GLN A 22 8.65 14.07 -10.45
N ILE A 23 8.10 13.81 -9.26
CA ILE A 23 7.77 14.86 -8.27
C ILE A 23 9.02 15.60 -7.78
N HIS A 24 10.12 14.87 -7.58
CA HIS A 24 11.41 15.47 -7.19
C HIS A 24 12.00 16.34 -8.30
N GLN A 25 11.93 15.89 -9.55
CA GLN A 25 12.52 16.60 -10.69
C GLN A 25 11.60 17.71 -11.26
N ALA A 26 10.30 17.67 -10.97
CA ALA A 26 9.34 18.65 -11.47
C ALA A 26 9.66 20.06 -10.93
N THR A 27 10.08 20.94 -11.83
CA THR A 27 10.30 22.36 -11.57
C THR A 27 9.06 23.21 -11.86
N SER A 28 8.12 22.69 -12.67
CA SER A 28 6.87 23.38 -12.94
C SER A 28 5.89 23.29 -11.76
N PRO A 29 5.34 24.43 -11.31
CA PRO A 29 4.38 24.48 -10.20
C PRO A 29 3.04 23.80 -10.54
N GLN A 30 2.74 23.57 -11.81
CA GLN A 30 1.50 22.92 -12.26
C GLN A 30 1.66 21.40 -12.43
N GLN A 31 2.86 20.94 -12.82
CA GLN A 31 3.14 19.51 -13.00
C GLN A 31 3.27 18.78 -11.67
N LYS A 32 3.87 19.43 -10.67
CA LYS A 32 4.13 18.81 -9.37
C LYS A 32 2.85 18.37 -8.63
N PRO A 33 1.77 19.18 -8.57
CA PRO A 33 0.49 18.73 -8.02
C PRO A 33 -0.13 17.56 -8.79
N GLN A 34 -0.05 17.56 -10.13
CA GLN A 34 -0.59 16.47 -10.96
C GLN A 34 0.11 15.14 -10.64
N PHE A 35 1.44 15.12 -10.60
CA PHE A 35 2.18 13.92 -10.24
C PHE A 35 1.90 13.45 -8.81
N LYS A 36 1.70 14.38 -7.87
CA LYS A 36 1.30 14.04 -6.49
C LYS A 36 -0.06 13.36 -6.44
N ASN A 37 -1.04 13.82 -7.21
CA ASN A 37 -2.35 13.19 -7.28
C ASN A 37 -2.24 11.78 -7.86
N GLN A 38 -1.51 11.60 -8.97
CA GLN A 38 -1.26 10.28 -9.55
C GLN A 38 -0.52 9.34 -8.57
N LEU A 39 0.45 9.87 -7.83
CA LEU A 39 1.16 9.09 -6.81
C LEU A 39 0.20 8.64 -5.70
N ASN A 40 -0.71 9.51 -5.28
CA ASN A 40 -1.72 9.19 -4.27
C ASN A 40 -2.68 8.09 -4.75
N ASP A 41 -3.12 8.15 -6.01
CA ASP A 41 -4.02 7.13 -6.58
C ASP A 41 -3.33 5.76 -6.64
N VAL A 42 -2.06 5.71 -7.07
CA VAL A 42 -1.26 4.48 -7.05
C VAL A 42 -1.03 3.98 -5.63
N HIS A 43 -0.73 4.88 -4.68
CA HIS A 43 -0.54 4.52 -3.28
C HIS A 43 -1.78 3.88 -2.67
N GLN A 44 -2.95 4.45 -2.94
CA GLN A 44 -4.22 3.94 -2.44
C GLN A 44 -4.51 2.55 -3.00
N GLU A 45 -4.32 2.33 -4.30
CA GLU A 45 -4.55 1.03 -4.92
C GLU A 45 -3.62 -0.06 -4.35
N ILE A 46 -2.33 0.24 -4.17
CA ILE A 46 -1.38 -0.68 -3.54
C ILE A 46 -1.83 -1.00 -2.11
N SER A 47 -2.17 0.03 -1.32
CA SER A 47 -2.60 -0.11 0.06
C SER A 47 -3.86 -0.96 0.19
N ASP A 48 -4.86 -0.72 -0.65
CA ASP A 48 -6.12 -1.46 -0.67
C ASP A 48 -5.90 -2.94 -1.02
N ARG A 49 -5.04 -3.23 -2.01
CA ARG A 49 -4.69 -4.61 -2.38
C ARG A 49 -3.96 -5.32 -1.26
N THR A 50 -2.94 -4.70 -0.67
CA THR A 50 -2.19 -5.27 0.45
C THR A 50 -3.11 -5.53 1.63
N GLN A 51 -3.98 -4.58 1.97
CA GLN A 51 -4.93 -4.75 3.06
C GLN A 51 -5.93 -5.89 2.82
N LYS A 52 -6.40 -6.08 1.58
CA LYS A 52 -7.25 -7.23 1.19
C LYS A 52 -6.50 -8.56 1.32
N GLN A 53 -5.26 -8.63 0.84
CA GLN A 53 -4.43 -9.83 0.93
C GLN A 53 -4.13 -10.20 2.38
N LEU A 54 -3.75 -9.22 3.22
CA LEU A 54 -3.53 -9.45 4.65
C LEU A 54 -4.79 -9.95 5.36
N LYS A 55 -5.96 -9.38 5.05
CA LYS A 55 -7.24 -9.86 5.59
C LYS A 55 -7.56 -11.29 5.15
N ALA A 56 -7.30 -11.64 3.89
CA ALA A 56 -7.49 -12.99 3.38
C ALA A 56 -6.54 -13.98 4.07
N PHE A 57 -5.27 -13.62 4.18
CA PHE A 57 -4.26 -14.42 4.89
C PHE A 57 -4.64 -14.67 6.35
N ALA A 58 -5.08 -13.64 7.08
CA ALA A 58 -5.50 -13.78 8.48
C ALA A 58 -6.81 -14.59 8.65
N LYS A 59 -7.64 -14.70 7.61
CA LYS A 59 -8.82 -15.59 7.62
C LYS A 59 -8.43 -17.05 7.42
N GLN A 60 -7.41 -17.32 6.60
CA GLN A 60 -6.88 -18.67 6.38
C GLN A 60 -6.01 -19.16 7.55
N ASN A 61 -5.44 -18.23 8.32
CA ASN A 61 -4.55 -18.53 9.44
C ASN A 61 -5.12 -17.94 10.75
N PRO A 62 -6.20 -18.51 11.31
CA PRO A 62 -6.88 -17.96 12.48
C PRO A 62 -6.00 -17.93 13.74
N GLU A 63 -5.01 -18.83 13.85
CA GLU A 63 -4.04 -18.87 14.95
C GLU A 63 -3.21 -17.57 15.06
N ILE A 64 -2.97 -16.87 13.94
CA ILE A 64 -2.25 -15.58 13.93
C ILE A 64 -3.04 -14.49 14.68
N LYS A 65 -4.38 -14.56 14.69
CA LYS A 65 -5.19 -13.62 15.50
C LYS A 65 -5.07 -13.90 17.00
N GLN A 66 -4.79 -15.14 17.38
CA GLN A 66 -4.70 -15.55 18.78
C GLN A 66 -3.40 -15.07 19.44
N LEU A 67 -2.29 -15.00 18.68
CA LEU A 67 -0.99 -14.48 19.16
C LEU A 67 -1.02 -13.05 19.71
N TYR A 68 -2.01 -12.23 19.30
CA TYR A 68 -2.22 -10.87 19.83
C TYR A 68 -3.33 -10.79 20.88
N SER A 69 -4.08 -11.87 21.09
CA SER A 69 -5.25 -11.91 21.98
C SER A 69 -4.94 -12.49 23.36
N GLU A 70 -3.82 -13.20 23.54
CA GLU A 70 -3.35 -13.61 24.85
C GLU A 70 -2.44 -12.52 25.44
N PRO A 71 -2.91 -11.69 26.40
CA PRO A 71 -1.96 -11.03 27.28
C PRO A 71 -1.21 -12.14 28.00
N ASP A 72 0.12 -12.17 27.82
CA ASP A 72 1.01 -13.08 28.54
C ASP A 72 0.76 -12.92 30.06
N GLN A 73 -0.08 -13.80 30.62
CA GLN A 73 -0.40 -13.83 32.05
C GLN A 73 0.78 -14.35 32.88
N SER A 74 1.92 -14.64 32.24
CA SER A 74 3.16 -15.12 32.85
C SER A 74 3.87 -14.03 33.66
N LEU A 75 3.49 -12.76 33.53
CA LEU A 75 3.90 -11.65 34.41
C LEU A 75 3.08 -11.63 35.73
N LYS A 76 2.98 -12.76 36.42
CA LYS A 76 2.66 -12.76 37.86
C LYS A 76 3.97 -12.64 38.64
N ARG A 77 4.12 -11.51 39.33
CA ARG A 77 5.21 -11.22 40.28
C ARG A 77 5.25 -12.21 41.44
#